data_AF-A0A528ZJQ3-F1
#
_entry.id   AF-A0A528ZJQ3-F1
#
_cell.length_a   1.000
_cell.length_b   1.000
_cell.length_c   1.000
_cell.angle_alpha   90.00
_cell.angle_beta   90.00
_cell.angle_gamma   90.00
#
_symmetry.space_group_name_H-M   'P 1'
#
loop_
_entity.id
_entity.type
_entity.pdbx_description
1 polymer ?
#
loop_
_entity_poly.entity_id
_entity_poly.type
_entity_poly.pdbx_seq_one_letter_code
_entity_poly.pdbx_strand_id
1 'polypeptide(L)' 'MTARKTTARKQKTESEEKKALRLAETTDVSPKQAKDLMREHGKDSPEVEKKARNFKAEG' A
#
# COMPACT_ATOMS: atom_id res chain seq x y z
N MET A 1 -27.08 3.25 22.30
CA MET A 1 -25.65 3.64 22.30
C MET A 1 -24.90 2.86 21.23
N THR A 2 -24.62 3.42 20.05
CA THR A 2 -23.65 2.79 19.11
C THR A 2 -23.12 3.79 18.08
N ALA A 3 -22.27 4.73 18.53
CA ALA A 3 -21.46 5.56 17.65
C ALA A 3 -19.97 5.20 17.82
N ARG A 4 -19.53 4.07 17.25
CA ARG A 4 -18.10 3.67 17.21
C ARG A 4 -17.79 2.89 15.93
N LYS A 5 -17.79 3.55 14.75
CA LYS A 5 -17.28 2.93 13.50
C LYS A 5 -16.56 3.90 12.56
N THR A 6 -16.04 5.03 13.05
CA THR A 6 -15.29 6.00 12.22
C THR A 6 -13.77 5.93 12.43
N THR A 7 -13.29 5.50 13.60
CA THR A 7 -11.85 5.47 13.92
C THR A 7 -11.09 4.32 13.25
N ALA A 8 -11.72 3.15 13.09
CA ALA A 8 -11.08 1.98 12.50
C ALA A 8 -10.73 2.13 11.02
N ARG A 9 -11.46 2.97 10.26
CA ARG A 9 -11.17 3.21 8.84
C ARG A 9 -9.95 4.12 8.67
N LYS A 10 -9.81 5.11 9.55
CA LYS A 10 -8.72 6.11 9.52
C LYS A 10 -7.36 5.49 9.90
N GLN A 11 -7.33 4.62 10.91
CA GLN A 11 -6.10 3.91 11.30
C GLN A 11 -5.63 2.92 10.21
N LYS A 12 -6.58 2.28 9.51
CA LYS A 12 -6.26 1.38 8.39
C LYS A 12 -5.65 2.14 7.21
N THR A 13 -6.15 3.33 6.89
CA THR A 13 -5.60 4.14 5.80
C THR A 13 -4.22 4.70 6.14
N GLU A 14 -4.00 5.21 7.37
CA GLU A 14 -2.66 5.68 7.77
C GLU A 14 -1.59 4.57 7.67
N SER A 15 -1.99 3.32 7.96
CA SER A 15 -1.10 2.16 7.80
C SER A 15 -0.83 1.80 6.33
N GLU A 16 -1.75 2.09 5.41
CA GLU A 16 -1.52 1.95 3.96
C GLU A 16 -0.52 2.95 3.45
N GLU A 17 -0.71 4.21 3.81
CA GLU A 17 0.11 5.28 3.26
C GLU A 17 1.56 5.08 3.67
N LYS A 18 1.81 4.70 4.92
CA LYS A 18 3.15 4.36 5.41
C LYS A 18 3.75 3.17 4.65
N LYS A 19 3.01 2.08 4.48
CA LYS A 19 3.51 0.90 3.75
C LYS A 19 3.77 1.21 2.27
N ALA A 20 2.88 1.96 1.63
CA ALA A 20 3.03 2.38 0.23
C ALA A 20 4.24 3.30 0.04
N LEU A 21 4.49 4.20 0.99
CA LEU A 21 5.70 5.02 1.01
C LEU A 21 6.95 4.14 1.11
N ARG A 22 7.01 3.20 2.06
CA ARG A 22 8.17 2.28 2.19
C ARG A 22 8.40 1.44 0.94
N LEU A 23 7.32 1.02 0.29
CA LEU A 23 7.39 0.29 -0.98
C LEU A 23 8.04 1.17 -2.04
N ALA A 24 7.54 2.39 -2.21
CA ALA A 24 8.08 3.38 -3.15
C ALA A 24 9.50 3.85 -2.82
N GLU A 25 9.94 3.80 -1.55
CA GLU A 25 11.32 4.10 -1.16
C GLU A 25 12.30 3.00 -1.58
N THR A 26 11.83 1.76 -1.70
CA THR A 26 12.67 0.58 -1.96
C THR A 26 12.55 0.04 -3.38
N THR A 27 11.64 0.62 -4.17
CA THR A 27 11.30 0.19 -5.54
C THR A 27 11.04 1.42 -6.41
N ASP A 28 11.06 1.27 -7.74
CA ASP A 28 10.82 2.38 -8.69
C ASP A 28 9.34 2.71 -8.93
N VAL A 29 8.44 2.24 -8.06
CA VAL A 29 7.02 2.64 -8.16
C VAL A 29 6.76 3.91 -7.37
N SER A 30 5.89 4.77 -7.90
CA SER A 30 5.42 5.94 -7.16
C SER A 30 4.58 5.53 -5.94
N PRO A 31 4.52 6.33 -4.86
CA PRO A 31 3.66 6.06 -3.70
C PRO A 31 2.17 5.87 -4.09
N LYS A 32 1.74 6.51 -5.17
CA LYS A 32 0.41 6.32 -5.74
C LYS A 32 0.23 4.93 -6.35
N GLN A 33 1.17 4.48 -7.17
CA GLN A 33 1.17 3.13 -7.75
C GLN A 33 1.26 2.05 -6.67
N ALA A 34 2.07 2.26 -5.63
CA ALA A 34 2.13 1.38 -4.47
C ALA A 34 0.76 1.29 -3.76
N LYS A 35 0.06 2.42 -3.56
CA LYS A 35 -1.30 2.42 -3.01
C LYS A 35 -2.29 1.66 -3.90
N ASP A 36 -2.21 1.84 -5.21
CA ASP A 36 -3.10 1.15 -6.16
C ASP A 36 -2.82 -0.36 -6.15
N LEU A 37 -1.55 -0.79 -6.15
CA LEU A 37 -1.15 -2.20 -6.00
C LEU A 37 -1.66 -2.80 -4.69
N MET A 38 -1.52 -2.08 -3.57
CA MET A 38 -2.02 -2.51 -2.26
C MET A 38 -3.54 -2.59 -2.20
N ARG A 39 -4.26 -1.80 -3.00
CA ARG A 39 -5.72 -1.86 -3.11
C ARG A 39 -6.18 -3.01 -3.99
N GLU A 40 -5.48 -3.29 -5.09
CA GLU A 40 -5.80 -4.38 -6.01
C GLU A 40 -5.48 -5.76 -5.41
N HIS A 41 -4.31 -5.91 -4.79
CA HIS A 41 -3.82 -7.20 -4.28
C HIS A 41 -4.04 -7.39 -2.78
N GLY A 42 -4.37 -6.32 -2.05
CA GLY A 42 -4.42 -6.29 -0.60
C GLY A 42 -3.07 -5.90 0.02
N LYS A 43 -3.14 -5.13 1.11
CA LYS A 43 -1.97 -4.47 1.74
C LYS A 43 -0.86 -5.40 2.21
N ASP A 44 -1.22 -6.64 2.50
CA ASP A 44 -0.35 -7.66 3.09
C ASP A 44 -0.06 -8.77 2.09
N SER A 45 -0.44 -8.59 0.81
CA SER A 45 -0.14 -9.56 -0.21
C SER A 45 1.34 -9.45 -0.61
N PRO A 46 2.11 -10.56 -0.59
CA PRO A 46 3.49 -10.57 -1.08
C PRO A 46 3.58 -10.23 -2.56
N GLU A 47 2.47 -10.30 -3.30
CA GLU A 47 2.39 -9.89 -4.70
C GLU A 47 2.62 -8.39 -4.90
N VAL A 48 2.22 -7.56 -3.93
CA VAL A 48 2.44 -6.10 -3.97
C VAL A 48 3.93 -5.79 -4.04
N GLU A 49 4.70 -6.43 -3.16
CA GLU A 49 6.15 -6.23 -3.07
C GLU A 49 6.86 -6.83 -4.29
N LYS A 50 6.40 -7.99 -4.76
CA LYS A 50 6.93 -8.62 -5.98
C LYS A 50 6.68 -7.77 -7.22
N LYS A 51 5.46 -7.25 -7.42
CA LYS A 51 5.13 -6.37 -8.55
C LYS A 51 5.90 -5.05 -8.48
N ALA A 52 5.98 -4.43 -7.32
CA ALA A 52 6.74 -3.20 -7.15
C ALA A 52 8.24 -3.39 -7.43
N ARG A 53 8.83 -4.51 -7.00
CA ARG A 53 10.22 -4.86 -7.33
C ARG A 53 10.42 -5.19 -8.81
N ASN A 54 9.47 -5.87 -9.45
CA ASN A 54 9.55 -6.17 -10.89
C ASN A 54 9.48 -4.90 -11.75
N PHE A 55 8.72 -3.89 -11.31
CA PHE A 55 8.69 -2.57 -11.96
C PHE A 55 10.08 -1.92 -12.07
N LYS A 56 10.98 -2.19 -11.13
CA LYS A 56 12.38 -1.74 -11.17
C LYS A 56 13.25 -2.49 -12.18
N ALA A 57 12.89 -3.74 -12.51
CA ALA A 57 13.68 -4.59 -13.39
C ALA A 57 13.31 -4.45 -14.88
N GLU A 58 12.14 -3.90 -15.17
CA GLU A 58 11.63 -3.69 -16.55
C GLU A 58 11.80 -2.24 -17.04
N GLY A 59 12.48 -1.38 -16.28
CA GLY A 59 12.79 0.01 -16.61
C GLY A 59 14.22 0.22 -17.08
#